data_AF-A0A0L8HR10-F1
#
_entry.id   AF-A0A0L8HR10-F1
#
_cell.length_a   1.000
_cell.length_b   1.000
_cell.length_c   1.000
_cell.angle_alpha   90.00
_cell.angle_beta   90.00
_cell.angle_gamma   90.00
#
_symmetry.space_group_name_H-M   'P 1'
#
loop_
_entity.id
_entity.type
_entity.pdbx_description
1 polymer ?
#
loop_
_entity_poly.entity_id
_entity_poly.type
_entity_poly.pdbx_seq_one_letter_code
_entity_poly.pdbx_strand_id
1 'polypeptide(L)'
;MAATFRMTVGMRKRHKDVPVFFKQDGKRFPLSKTVKLNVNTPYNVIIALEPPRLLERVIIHGDPLTPKLLEGNSSKSVFLQEWSSESADFSPSGKRTDITFIIEVSSFSYHY
;
A
#
# COMPACT_ATOMS: atom_id res chain seq x y z
N MET A 1 13.49 14.38 -18.55
CA MET A 1 13.78 13.03 -18.04
C MET A 1 12.93 12.82 -16.79
N ALA A 2 12.13 11.75 -16.72
CA ALA A 2 11.41 11.45 -15.49
C ALA A 2 12.43 11.05 -14.42
N ALA A 3 12.52 11.81 -13.32
CA ALA A 3 13.38 11.45 -12.21
C ALA A 3 12.91 10.11 -11.62
N THR A 4 13.81 9.14 -11.49
CA THR A 4 13.54 7.89 -10.79
C THR A 4 13.21 8.16 -9.32
N PHE A 5 12.30 7.39 -8.74
CA PHE A 5 12.00 7.43 -7.31
C PHE A 5 11.76 6.03 -6.78
N ARG A 6 11.97 5.87 -5.48
CA ARG A 6 11.63 4.67 -4.73
C ARG A 6 10.27 4.88 -4.06
N MET A 7 9.41 3.87 -4.18
CA MET A 7 8.17 3.77 -3.43
C MET A 7 8.23 2.55 -2.51
N THR A 8 7.97 2.77 -1.22
CA THR A 8 7.85 1.71 -0.23
C THR A 8 6.40 1.66 0.26
N VAL A 9 5.78 0.49 0.19
CA VAL A 9 4.41 0.25 0.68
C VAL A 9 4.49 -0.71 1.86
N GLY A 10 3.98 -0.28 3.01
CA GLY A 10 3.86 -1.07 4.23
C GLY A 10 2.41 -1.22 4.67
N MET A 11 2.07 -2.33 5.31
CA MET A 11 0.71 -2.59 5.78
C MET A 11 0.72 -3.23 7.17
N ARG A 12 -0.09 -2.67 8.08
CA ARG A 12 -0.17 -3.09 9.49
C ARG A 12 -1.62 -3.18 9.93
N LYS A 13 -1.96 -4.11 10.83
CA LYS A 13 -3.30 -4.22 11.42
C LYS A 13 -3.53 -3.02 12.35
N ARG A 14 -4.60 -2.24 12.14
CA ARG A 14 -4.83 -0.98 12.86
C ARG A 14 -4.91 -1.17 14.38
N HIS A 15 -5.67 -2.15 14.85
CA HIS A 15 -5.92 -2.35 16.28
C HIS A 15 -4.73 -2.88 17.09
N LYS A 16 -3.76 -3.50 16.43
CA LYS A 16 -2.63 -4.17 17.12
C LYS A 16 -1.28 -3.56 16.76
N ASP A 17 -1.25 -2.64 15.80
CA ASP A 17 -0.05 -2.11 15.15
C ASP A 17 0.97 -3.20 14.73
N VAL A 18 0.50 -4.40 14.43
CA VAL A 18 1.35 -5.52 13.97
C VAL A 18 1.39 -5.58 12.44
N PRO A 19 2.54 -5.89 11.83
CA PRO A 19 2.63 -6.13 10.39
C PRO A 19 1.66 -7.20 9.90
N VAL A 20 1.23 -7.10 8.64
CA VAL A 20 0.53 -8.20 7.98
C VAL A 20 1.43 -9.43 7.88
N PHE A 21 0.83 -10.61 7.93
CA PHE A 21 1.61 -11.85 7.93
C PHE A 21 2.12 -12.16 6.52
N PHE A 22 3.44 -12.22 6.37
CA PHE A 22 4.12 -12.58 5.13
C PHE A 22 4.16 -14.10 4.96
N LYS A 23 3.85 -14.59 3.76
CA LYS A 23 3.92 -16.01 3.40
C LYS A 23 4.87 -16.22 2.25
N GLN A 24 5.74 -17.22 2.40
CA GLN A 24 6.55 -17.75 1.32
C GLN A 24 5.89 -19.04 0.83
N ASP A 25 5.14 -18.94 -0.26
CA ASP A 25 4.36 -20.06 -0.80
C ASP A 25 5.16 -20.91 -1.82
N GLY A 26 6.43 -20.57 -2.07
CA GLY A 26 7.31 -21.31 -2.97
C GLY A 26 6.83 -21.26 -4.43
N LYS A 27 6.78 -22.41 -5.10
CA LYS A 27 6.29 -22.52 -6.50
C LYS A 27 4.80 -22.94 -6.59
N ARG A 28 4.07 -22.94 -5.47
CA ARG A 28 2.69 -23.43 -5.42
C ARG A 28 1.68 -22.50 -6.10
N PHE A 29 1.98 -21.20 -6.15
CA PHE A 29 1.17 -20.18 -6.80
C PHE A 29 2.02 -19.38 -7.80
N PRO A 30 1.39 -18.63 -8.73
CA PRO A 30 2.11 -17.77 -9.67
C PRO A 30 3.06 -16.78 -8.97
N LEU A 31 2.68 -16.31 -7.79
CA LEU A 31 3.52 -15.47 -6.93
C LEU A 31 4.09 -16.31 -5.78
N SER A 32 5.42 -16.27 -5.63
CA SER A 32 6.14 -17.02 -4.58
C SER A 32 6.03 -16.40 -3.18
N LYS A 33 5.51 -15.17 -3.13
CA LYS A 33 5.34 -14.36 -1.92
C LYS A 33 3.92 -13.82 -1.89
N THR A 34 3.21 -14.05 -0.79
CA THR A 34 1.85 -13.51 -0.58
C THR A 34 1.74 -12.91 0.82
N VAL A 35 0.70 -12.10 1.03
CA VAL A 35 0.33 -11.57 2.35
C VAL A 35 -0.99 -12.18 2.78
N LYS A 36 -1.11 -12.52 4.07
CA LYS A 36 -2.38 -12.97 4.66
C LYS A 36 -3.07 -11.80 5.33
N LEU A 37 -4.25 -11.48 4.82
CA LEU A 37 -5.18 -10.53 5.41
C LEU A 37 -6.32 -11.30 6.11
N ASN A 38 -6.87 -10.68 7.14
CA ASN A 38 -8.13 -11.07 7.74
C ASN A 38 -9.22 -10.30 6.99
N VAL A 39 -10.35 -10.94 6.70
CA VAL A 39 -11.53 -10.26 6.16
C VAL A 39 -12.13 -9.32 7.22
N ASN A 40 -12.86 -8.29 6.78
CA ASN A 40 -13.54 -7.32 7.64
C ASN A 40 -12.62 -6.75 8.74
N THR A 41 -11.38 -6.43 8.38
CA THR A 41 -10.36 -5.97 9.32
C THR A 41 -9.76 -4.66 8.83
N PRO A 42 -9.64 -3.64 9.69
CA PRO A 42 -8.99 -2.38 9.34
C PRO A 42 -7.47 -2.48 9.40
N TYR A 43 -6.82 -1.83 8.45
CA TYR A 43 -5.39 -1.77 8.23
C TYR A 43 -4.91 -0.34 8.05
N ASN A 44 -3.71 -0.07 8.55
CA ASN A 44 -2.92 1.11 8.23
C ASN A 44 -2.00 0.76 7.06
N VAL A 45 -2.13 1.49 5.96
CA VAL A 45 -1.26 1.40 4.80
C VAL A 45 -0.35 2.63 4.78
N ILE A 46 0.96 2.39 4.80
CA ILE A 46 1.98 3.43 4.82
C ILE A 46 2.65 3.44 3.45
N ILE A 47 2.67 4.59 2.79
CA ILE A 47 3.32 4.78 1.50
C ILE A 47 4.42 5.83 1.68
N ALA A 48 5.67 5.45 1.42
CA ALA A 48 6.81 6.36 1.45
C ALA A 48 7.39 6.55 0.06
N LEU A 49 7.65 7.80 -0.33
CA LEU A 49 8.19 8.19 -1.62
C LEU A 49 9.52 8.93 -1.42
N GLU A 50 10.54 8.51 -2.17
CA GLU A 50 11.90 9.03 -2.09
C GLU A 50 12.49 9.22 -3.51
N PRO A 51 12.82 10.43 -3.96
CA PRO A 51 12.66 11.73 -3.28
C PRO A 51 11.19 12.09 -3.02
N PRO A 52 10.91 13.13 -2.19
CA PRO A 52 9.55 13.51 -1.82
C PRO A 52 8.67 13.80 -3.04
N ARG A 53 7.43 13.32 -3.01
CA ARG A 53 6.42 13.49 -4.06
C ARG A 53 5.04 13.67 -3.44
N LEU A 54 4.13 14.29 -4.18
CA LEU A 54 2.73 14.35 -3.76
C LEU A 54 2.04 13.06 -4.18
N LEU A 55 1.27 12.50 -3.24
CA LEU A 55 0.40 11.36 -3.47
C LEU A 55 -1.00 11.90 -3.76
N GLU A 56 -1.43 11.82 -5.02
CA GLU A 56 -2.68 12.45 -5.47
C GLU A 56 -3.87 11.55 -5.23
N ARG A 57 -3.70 10.25 -5.51
CA ARG A 57 -4.77 9.28 -5.42
C ARG A 57 -4.24 7.92 -4.99
N VAL A 58 -5.00 7.27 -4.13
CA VAL A 58 -4.79 5.87 -3.77
C VAL A 58 -6.14 5.16 -3.85
N ILE A 59 -6.19 4.05 -4.57
CA ILE A 59 -7.33 3.12 -4.55
C ILE A 59 -6.79 1.75 -4.16
N ILE A 60 -7.41 1.11 -3.18
CA ILE A 60 -7.07 -0.25 -2.77
C ILE A 60 -8.31 -1.12 -2.96
N HIS A 61 -8.19 -2.10 -3.86
CA HIS A 61 -9.26 -3.04 -4.19
C HIS A 61 -10.61 -2.38 -4.55
N GLY A 62 -10.55 -1.26 -5.27
CA GLY A 62 -11.73 -0.48 -5.66
C GLY A 62 -12.12 0.62 -4.68
N ASP A 63 -11.60 0.61 -3.45
CA ASP A 63 -11.91 1.63 -2.45
C ASP A 63 -11.00 2.86 -2.59
N PRO A 64 -11.53 4.04 -2.93
CA PRO A 64 -10.75 5.27 -2.98
C PRO A 64 -10.40 5.72 -1.56
N LEU A 65 -9.14 6.04 -1.33
CA LEU A 65 -8.60 6.48 -0.04
C LEU A 65 -8.07 7.91 -0.15
N THR A 66 -8.18 8.66 0.95
CA THR A 66 -7.70 10.04 1.04
C THR A 66 -6.31 10.10 1.67
N PRO A 67 -5.23 10.36 0.88
CA PRO A 67 -3.86 10.49 1.38
C PRO A 67 -3.71 11.49 2.50
N LYS A 68 -3.30 11.00 3.67
CA LYS A 68 -2.85 11.86 4.77
C LYS A 68 -1.33 11.87 4.84
N LEU A 69 -0.72 13.03 4.57
CA LEU A 69 0.71 13.23 4.79
C LEU A 69 1.01 13.13 6.29
N LEU A 70 1.90 12.21 6.67
CA LEU A 70 2.41 12.06 8.03
C LEU A 70 3.72 12.79 8.24
N GLU A 71 4.64 12.66 7.28
CA GLU A 71 5.99 13.19 7.35
C GLU A 71 6.41 13.66 5.96
N GLY A 72 6.90 14.89 5.82
CA GLY A 72 7.48 15.39 4.59
C GLY A 72 8.74 16.19 4.91
N ASN A 73 9.86 15.82 4.30
CA ASN A 73 11.12 16.54 4.44
C ASN A 73 11.84 16.60 3.08
N SER A 74 13.08 17.06 3.04
CA SER A 74 13.85 17.20 1.79
C SER A 74 14.21 15.86 1.12
N SER A 75 14.12 14.74 1.84
CA SER A 75 14.52 13.40 1.39
C SER A 75 13.37 12.44 1.09
N LYS A 76 12.25 12.56 1.81
CA LYS A 76 11.08 11.69 1.63
C LYS A 76 9.74 12.36 1.95
N SER A 77 8.67 11.77 1.45
CA SER A 77 7.28 12.03 1.86
C SER A 77 6.61 10.71 2.25
N VAL A 78 5.99 10.67 3.43
CA VAL A 78 5.35 9.50 4.02
C VAL A 78 3.87 9.79 4.23
N PHE A 79 3.02 8.92 3.71
CA PHE A 79 1.57 9.02 3.78
C PHE A 79 1.00 7.82 4.55
N LEU A 80 -0.05 8.07 5.33
CA LEU A 80 -0.85 7.04 6.00
C LEU A 80 -2.26 7.04 5.42
N GLN A 81 -2.71 5.83 5.10
CA GLN A 81 -4.07 5.54 4.67
C GLN A 81 -4.68 4.52 5.62
N GLU A 82 -5.96 4.66 5.88
CA GLU A 82 -6.75 3.61 6.52
C GLU A 82 -7.53 2.86 5.44
N TRP A 83 -7.43 1.53 5.43
CA TRP A 83 -8.17 0.66 4.51
C TRP A 83 -8.76 -0.52 5.26
N SER A 84 -9.98 -0.94 4.91
CA SER A 84 -10.63 -2.12 5.49
C SER A 84 -10.79 -3.18 4.41
N SER A 85 -10.57 -4.44 4.76
CA SER A 85 -10.79 -5.59 3.86
C SER A 85 -12.26 -6.00 3.75
N GLU A 86 -13.20 -5.10 4.00
CA GLU A 86 -14.66 -5.34 3.90
C GLU A 86 -15.11 -5.56 2.46
N SER A 87 -14.48 -4.86 1.51
CA SER A 87 -14.72 -5.01 0.07
C SER A 87 -14.08 -6.27 -0.53
N ALA A 88 -13.22 -6.96 0.23
CA ALA A 88 -12.45 -8.10 -0.26
C ALA A 88 -13.08 -9.43 0.16
N ASP A 89 -13.40 -10.26 -0.82
CA ASP A 89 -13.93 -11.60 -0.59
C ASP A 89 -12.94 -12.52 0.15
N PHE A 90 -13.49 -13.41 0.97
CA PHE A 90 -12.72 -14.47 1.60
C PHE A 90 -12.13 -15.43 0.55
N SER A 91 -10.80 -15.54 0.48
CA SER A 91 -10.13 -16.57 -0.31
C SER A 91 -9.99 -17.87 0.49
N PRO A 92 -10.61 -19.00 0.07
CA PRO A 92 -10.42 -20.28 0.73
C PRO A 92 -8.97 -20.78 0.60
N SER A 93 -8.61 -21.77 1.43
CA SER A 93 -7.28 -22.38 1.38
C SER A 93 -6.97 -22.89 -0.04
N GLY A 94 -5.75 -22.62 -0.51
CA GLY A 94 -5.33 -22.96 -1.88
C GLY A 94 -5.79 -21.99 -2.97
N LYS A 95 -6.58 -20.96 -2.65
CA LYS A 95 -6.87 -19.84 -3.55
C LYS A 95 -6.21 -18.55 -3.04
N ARG A 96 -5.94 -17.62 -3.94
CA ARG A 96 -5.43 -16.28 -3.66
C ARG A 96 -6.25 -15.28 -4.46
N THR A 97 -6.67 -14.21 -3.80
CA THR A 97 -7.32 -13.06 -4.44
C THR A 97 -6.30 -11.95 -4.53
N ASP A 98 -6.25 -11.28 -5.69
CA ASP A 98 -5.38 -10.13 -5.87
C ASP A 98 -6.02 -8.90 -5.23
N ILE A 99 -5.25 -8.23 -4.37
CA ILE A 99 -5.58 -6.91 -3.85
C ILE A 99 -4.84 -5.88 -4.71
N THR A 100 -5.59 -5.20 -5.58
CA THR A 100 -5.03 -4.22 -6.50
C THR A 100 -4.80 -2.88 -5.82
N PHE A 101 -3.62 -2.30 -6.03
CA PHE A 101 -3.29 -0.94 -5.63
C PHE A 101 -3.20 -0.07 -6.88
N ILE A 102 -3.96 1.01 -6.94
CA ILE A 102 -3.81 2.07 -7.94
C ILE A 102 -3.29 3.29 -7.20
N ILE A 103 -2.11 3.76 -7.59
CA ILE A 103 -1.42 4.87 -6.93
C ILE A 103 -1.05 5.90 -7.99
N GLU A 104 -1.56 7.11 -7.84
CA GLU A 104 -1.23 8.26 -8.69
C GLU A 104 -0.35 9.23 -7.90
N VAL A 105 0.80 9.55 -8.47
CA VAL A 105 1.81 10.45 -7.87
C VAL A 105 2.12 11.57 -8.86
N SER A 106 2.20 12.80 -8.38
CA SER A 106 2.71 13.90 -9.20
C SER A 106 4.22 14.06 -9.07
N SER A 107 4.82 14.49 -10.17
CA SER A 107 6.18 15.02 -10.18
C SER A 107 6.17 16.44 -9.60
N PHE A 108 7.03 16.71 -8.61
CA PHE A 108 7.41 18.08 -8.31
C PHE A 108 8.27 18.61 -9.46
N SER A 109 7.74 19.56 -10.23
CA SER A 109 8.55 20.43 -11.09
C SER A 109 8.92 21.66 -10.28
N TYR A 110 10.21 21.80 -9.95
CA TYR A 110 10.74 23.07 -9.47
C TYR A 110 10.65 24.08 -10.61
N HIS A 111 9.75 25.05 -10.51
CA HIS A 111 9.83 26.26 -11.31
C HIS A 111 10.88 27.15 -10.64
N TYR A 112 12.06 27.23 -11.28
CA TYR A 112 13.03 28.30 -11.05
C TYR A 112 12.63 29.55 -11.84
#